data_AF-A0A8T3SD09-F1
#
_entry.id   AF-A0A8T3SD09-F1
#
_cell.length_a   1.000
_cell.length_b   1.000
_cell.length_c   1.000
_cell.angle_alpha   90.00
_cell.angle_beta   90.00
_cell.angle_gamma   90.00
#
_symmetry.space_group_name_H-M   'P 1'
#
loop_
_entity.id
_entity.type
_entity.pdbx_description
1 polymer ?
#
loop_
_entity_poly.entity_id
_entity_poly.type
_entity_poly.pdbx_seq_one_letter_code
_entity_poly.pdbx_strand_id
1 'polypeptide(L)'
;MPDVERDRLISRPSSLTLRQRIQILLAAFLVLLAINAVLALSGVGRRDQLVAESRRYDRARTDSTRLLAHYIDQETGQRGYVITADEEFLRPYELGRSQAAATEAELRRLLAPDPELVTRLDRISRAGRQWQRLAAEPEIAAARQGRPRRAEALVASDRGRQLFERIRTELASLRSELQVAQENVNATLDAARGRLTNVLYSTFIAGALLLAVTARF
;
A
#
# COMPACT_ATOMS: atom_id res chain seq x y z
N MET A 1 -83.77 -17.42 -25.51
CA MET A 1 -82.74 -18.17 -26.26
C MET A 1 -82.92 -17.87 -27.73
N PRO A 2 -81.88 -17.92 -28.58
CA PRO A 2 -80.51 -17.40 -28.36
C PRO A 2 -80.07 -16.51 -29.56
N ASP A 3 -79.06 -15.64 -29.51
CA ASP A 3 -78.27 -15.14 -28.39
C ASP A 3 -77.69 -13.74 -28.69
N VAL A 4 -76.69 -13.27 -27.92
CA VAL A 4 -75.83 -12.13 -28.27
C VAL A 4 -74.38 -12.60 -28.29
N GLU A 5 -74.02 -13.33 -29.34
CA GLU A 5 -72.65 -13.80 -29.54
C GLU A 5 -71.76 -12.61 -29.94
N ARG A 6 -71.19 -11.97 -28.92
CA ARG A 6 -70.22 -10.89 -29.07
C ARG A 6 -68.99 -11.47 -29.76
N ASP A 7 -68.84 -11.16 -31.05
CA ASP A 7 -67.64 -11.47 -31.82
C ASP A 7 -66.45 -10.73 -31.19
N ARG A 8 -65.79 -11.40 -30.24
CA ARG A 8 -64.64 -10.85 -29.54
C ARG A 8 -63.51 -10.83 -30.54
N LEU A 9 -63.24 -9.64 -31.07
CA LEU A 9 -62.00 -9.32 -31.78
C LEU A 9 -60.80 -9.61 -30.87
N ILE A 10 -60.37 -10.88 -30.83
CA ILE A 10 -59.09 -11.30 -30.27
C ILE A 10 -58.05 -10.79 -31.25
N SER A 11 -57.65 -9.53 -31.04
CA SER A 11 -56.52 -8.90 -31.71
C SER A 11 -55.29 -9.76 -31.46
N ARG A 12 -54.96 -10.63 -32.42
CA ARG A 12 -53.73 -11.44 -32.38
C ARG A 12 -52.55 -10.50 -32.12
N PRO A 13 -51.72 -10.73 -31.08
CA PRO A 13 -50.55 -9.90 -30.87
C PRO A 13 -49.67 -9.99 -32.13
N SER A 14 -49.39 -8.84 -32.73
CA SER A 14 -48.59 -8.75 -33.96
C SER A 14 -47.22 -9.36 -33.71
N SER A 15 -46.98 -10.56 -34.22
CA SER A 15 -45.72 -11.26 -34.03
C SER A 15 -44.60 -10.50 -34.72
N LEU A 16 -43.62 -10.02 -33.93
CA LEU A 16 -42.47 -9.29 -34.44
C LEU A 16 -41.81 -10.06 -35.59
N THR A 17 -41.56 -9.38 -36.71
CA THR A 17 -40.87 -9.96 -37.87
C THR A 17 -39.44 -10.36 -37.50
N LEU A 18 -38.88 -11.35 -38.19
CA LEU A 18 -37.51 -11.83 -37.92
C LEU A 18 -36.48 -10.68 -37.95
N ARG A 19 -36.60 -9.78 -38.94
CA ARG A 19 -35.77 -8.57 -39.07
C ARG A 19 -35.84 -7.68 -37.82
N GLN A 20 -37.04 -7.41 -37.30
CA GLN A 20 -37.23 -6.60 -36.09
C GLN A 20 -36.61 -7.27 -34.85
N ARG A 21 -36.74 -8.60 -34.71
CA ARG A 21 -36.11 -9.34 -33.60
C ARG A 21 -34.58 -9.24 -33.64
N ILE A 22 -33.98 -9.45 -34.82
CA ILE A 22 -32.53 -9.32 -35.02
C ILE A 22 -32.06 -7.88 -34.72
N GLN A 23 -32.80 -6.86 -35.18
CA GLN A 23 -32.49 -5.46 -34.88
C GLN A 23 -32.56 -5.13 -33.39
N ILE A 24 -33.57 -5.64 -32.66
CA ILE A 24 -33.68 -5.47 -31.20
C ILE A 24 -32.52 -6.14 -30.47
N LEU A 25 -32.16 -7.38 -30.84
CA LEU A 25 -31.05 -8.11 -30.20
C LEU A 25 -29.69 -7.45 -30.50
N LEU A 26 -29.47 -6.97 -31.73
CA LEU A 26 -28.27 -6.24 -32.10
C LEU A 26 -28.17 -4.89 -31.35
N ALA A 27 -29.27 -4.15 -31.24
CA ALA A 27 -29.31 -2.91 -30.47
C ALA A 27 -29.04 -3.16 -28.98
N ALA A 28 -29.62 -4.21 -28.38
CA ALA A 28 -29.36 -4.61 -27.01
C ALA A 28 -27.88 -5.01 -26.79
N PHE A 29 -27.28 -5.72 -27.74
CA PHE A 29 -25.86 -6.08 -27.69
C PHE A 29 -24.94 -4.85 -27.80
N LEU A 30 -25.26 -3.88 -28.67
CA LEU A 30 -24.52 -2.62 -28.77
C LEU A 30 -24.65 -1.76 -27.50
N VAL A 31 -25.83 -1.72 -26.88
CA VAL A 31 -26.04 -1.03 -25.58
C VAL A 31 -25.21 -1.71 -24.48
N LEU A 32 -25.21 -3.05 -24.40
CA LEU A 32 -24.37 -3.80 -23.47
C LEU A 32 -22.88 -3.50 -23.68
N LEU A 33 -22.42 -3.47 -24.93
CA LEU A 33 -21.03 -3.19 -25.28
C LEU A 33 -20.63 -1.74 -24.91
N ALA A 34 -21.53 -0.77 -25.11
CA ALA A 34 -21.33 0.62 -24.68
C ALA A 34 -21.24 0.75 -23.15
N ILE A 35 -22.14 0.10 -22.40
CA ILE A 35 -22.09 0.04 -20.93
C ILE A 35 -20.77 -0.56 -20.45
N ASN A 36 -20.36 -1.69 -21.04
CA ASN A 36 -19.12 -2.37 -20.70
C ASN A 36 -17.87 -1.54 -21.03
N ALA A 37 -17.88 -0.79 -22.14
CA ALA A 37 -16.81 0.15 -22.48
C ALA A 37 -16.70 1.29 -21.45
N VAL A 38 -17.82 1.89 -21.03
CA VAL A 38 -17.85 2.94 -19.99
C VAL A 38 -17.34 2.40 -18.64
N LEU A 39 -17.75 1.19 -18.25
CA LEU A 39 -17.27 0.52 -17.03
C LEU A 39 -15.76 0.21 -17.08
N ALA A 40 -15.23 -0.17 -18.25
CA ALA A 40 -13.81 -0.42 -18.44
C ALA A 40 -12.99 0.88 -18.34
N LEU A 41 -13.40 1.93 -19.04
CA LEU A 41 -12.70 3.22 -19.12
C LEU A 41 -12.70 3.98 -17.78
N SER A 42 -13.84 4.03 -17.09
CA SER A 42 -13.96 4.67 -15.77
C SER A 42 -13.07 4.02 -14.70
N GLY A 43 -12.69 2.75 -14.88
CA GLY A 43 -11.78 2.04 -13.98
C GLY A 43 -10.28 2.33 -14.18
N VAL A 44 -9.84 2.91 -15.31
CA VAL A 44 -8.41 3.03 -15.63
C VAL A 44 -7.68 3.97 -14.68
N GLY A 45 -8.08 5.24 -14.60
CA GLY A 45 -7.41 6.23 -13.74
C GLY A 45 -7.43 5.86 -12.25
N ARG A 46 -8.46 5.14 -11.79
CA ARG A 46 -8.52 4.65 -10.40
C ARG A 46 -7.51 3.52 -10.14
N ARG A 47 -7.20 2.68 -11.13
CA ARG A 47 -6.14 1.65 -11.00
C ARG A 47 -4.76 2.28 -10.94
N ASP A 48 -4.47 3.27 -11.76
CA ASP A 48 -3.14 3.91 -11.75
C ASP A 48 -2.86 4.58 -10.40
N GLN A 49 -3.87 5.22 -9.81
CA GLN A 49 -3.82 5.73 -8.43
C GLN A 49 -3.54 4.62 -7.40
N LEU A 50 -4.32 3.53 -7.42
CA LEU A 50 -4.14 2.41 -6.48
C LEU A 50 -2.79 1.68 -6.65
N VAL A 51 -2.29 1.54 -7.88
CA VAL A 51 -0.95 0.97 -8.14
C VAL A 51 0.15 1.90 -7.64
N ALA A 52 0.02 3.22 -7.83
CA ALA A 52 0.94 4.20 -7.27
C ALA A 52 0.92 4.21 -5.73
N GLU A 53 -0.26 4.06 -5.14
CA GLU A 53 -0.48 3.98 -3.69
C GLU A 53 0.13 2.70 -3.08
N SER A 54 -0.08 1.53 -3.69
CA SER A 54 0.55 0.28 -3.26
C SER A 54 2.09 0.38 -3.32
N ARG A 55 2.63 0.90 -4.43
CA ARG A 55 4.08 1.16 -4.59
C ARG A 55 4.65 2.17 -3.60
N ARG A 56 3.84 3.12 -3.13
CA ARG A 56 4.20 4.11 -2.10
C ARG A 56 4.37 3.45 -0.74
N TYR A 57 3.44 2.56 -0.36
CA TYR A 57 3.58 1.76 0.87
C TYR A 57 4.77 0.78 0.78
N ASP A 58 5.00 0.09 -0.35
CA ASP A 58 6.19 -0.75 -0.57
C ASP A 58 7.52 -0.01 -0.34
N ARG A 59 7.63 1.20 -0.90
CA ARG A 59 8.82 2.06 -0.72
C ARG A 59 8.98 2.46 0.75
N ALA A 60 7.90 2.88 1.42
CA ALA A 60 7.95 3.22 2.84
C ALA A 60 8.31 2.01 3.74
N ARG A 61 7.89 0.79 3.40
CA ARG A 61 8.33 -0.45 4.10
C ARG A 61 9.82 -0.71 3.91
N THR A 62 10.33 -0.48 2.71
CA THR A 62 11.76 -0.61 2.40
C THR A 62 12.57 0.45 3.16
N ASP A 63 12.14 1.71 3.14
CA ASP A 63 12.86 2.82 3.77
C ASP A 63 12.78 2.78 5.29
N SER A 64 11.68 2.30 5.90
CA SER A 64 11.65 2.02 7.34
C SER A 64 12.59 0.88 7.76
N THR A 65 12.86 -0.08 6.87
CA THR A 65 13.87 -1.12 7.11
C THR A 65 15.29 -0.57 6.98
N ARG A 66 15.55 0.33 6.02
CA ARG A 66 16.80 1.09 5.92
C ARG A 66 17.04 1.98 7.14
N LEU A 67 16.01 2.68 7.62
CA LEU A 67 16.09 3.52 8.81
C LEU A 67 16.49 2.70 10.05
N LEU A 68 15.97 1.47 10.20
CA LEU A 68 16.44 0.56 11.26
C LEU A 68 17.92 0.21 11.10
N ALA A 69 18.38 -0.11 9.89
CA ALA A 69 19.79 -0.38 9.62
C ALA A 69 20.68 0.82 9.98
N HIS A 70 20.31 2.04 9.58
CA HIS A 70 21.05 3.26 9.93
C HIS A 70 21.12 3.53 11.45
N TYR A 71 20.12 3.12 12.23
CA TYR A 71 20.21 3.13 13.69
C TYR A 71 21.10 2.00 14.24
N ILE A 72 21.11 0.82 13.62
CA ILE A 72 22.02 -0.29 13.99
C ILE A 72 23.48 0.09 13.72
N ASP A 73 23.78 0.71 12.58
CA ASP A 73 25.12 1.21 12.23
C ASP A 73 25.62 2.22 13.29
N GLN A 74 24.71 3.04 13.82
CA GLN A 74 25.00 3.92 14.94
C GLN A 74 25.29 3.16 16.24
N GLU A 75 24.47 2.17 16.63
CA GLU A 75 24.72 1.35 17.82
C GLU A 75 26.06 0.60 17.71
N THR A 76 26.35 0.00 16.56
CA THR A 76 27.59 -0.74 16.30
C THR A 76 28.81 0.17 16.35
N GLY A 77 28.81 1.32 15.66
CA GLY A 77 29.93 2.25 15.66
C GLY A 77 30.21 2.84 17.05
N GLN A 78 29.15 3.27 17.73
CA GLN A 78 29.25 3.79 19.10
C GLN A 78 29.84 2.75 20.07
N ARG A 79 29.38 1.50 20.03
CA ARG A 79 29.88 0.44 20.92
C ARG A 79 31.32 0.04 20.56
N GLY A 80 31.67 0.01 19.27
CA GLY A 80 33.04 -0.18 18.82
C GLY A 80 33.98 0.85 19.42
N TYR A 81 33.66 2.14 19.27
CA TYR A 81 34.45 3.24 19.84
C TYR A 81 34.58 3.17 21.37
N VAL A 82 33.51 2.82 22.08
CA VAL A 82 33.56 2.68 23.55
C VAL A 82 34.48 1.55 24.00
N ILE A 83 34.62 0.49 23.19
CA ILE A 83 35.50 -0.66 23.49
C ILE A 83 36.96 -0.37 23.13
N THR A 84 37.22 0.28 21.98
CA THR A 84 38.58 0.42 21.41
C THR A 84 39.22 1.79 21.63
N ALA A 85 38.42 2.82 21.91
CA ALA A 85 38.79 4.24 21.83
C ALA A 85 39.34 4.70 20.46
N ASP A 86 39.17 3.90 19.41
CA ASP A 86 39.61 4.20 18.04
C ASP A 86 38.51 4.95 17.27
N GLU A 87 38.79 6.20 16.94
CA GLU A 87 37.90 7.13 16.23
C GLU A 87 37.39 6.59 14.87
N GLU A 88 38.06 5.61 14.22
CA GLU A 88 37.54 4.98 13.00
C GLU A 88 36.17 4.30 13.24
N PHE A 89 35.92 3.78 14.45
CA PHE A 89 34.62 3.20 14.81
C PHE A 89 33.49 4.24 14.91
N LEU A 90 33.77 5.55 14.93
CA LEU A 90 32.71 6.57 14.86
C LEU A 90 32.24 6.86 13.44
N ARG A 91 32.96 6.42 12.38
CA ARG A 91 32.53 6.63 10.99
C ARG A 91 31.14 6.02 10.69
N PRO A 92 30.81 4.77 11.10
CA PRO A 92 29.44 4.24 11.00
C PRO A 92 28.40 5.03 11.80
N TYR A 93 28.78 5.60 12.95
CA TYR A 93 27.88 6.41 13.77
C TYR A 93 27.52 7.74 13.11
N GLU A 94 28.50 8.47 12.60
CA GLU A 94 28.27 9.75 11.92
C GLU A 94 27.53 9.56 10.59
N LEU A 95 27.93 8.55 9.80
CA LEU A 95 27.26 8.20 8.55
C LEU A 95 25.81 7.77 8.80
N GLY A 96 25.59 6.84 9.74
CA GLY A 96 24.25 6.35 10.10
C GLY A 96 23.33 7.47 10.60
N ARG A 97 23.84 8.45 11.36
CA ARG A 97 23.07 9.65 11.74
C ARG A 97 22.59 10.44 10.53
N SER A 98 23.48 10.70 9.56
CA SER A 98 23.13 11.45 8.35
C SER A 98 22.13 10.71 7.46
N GLN A 99 22.31 9.40 7.28
CA GLN A 99 21.46 8.54 6.47
C GLN A 99 20.08 8.32 7.11
N ALA A 100 20.01 8.19 8.45
CA ALA A 100 18.75 8.15 9.17
C ALA A 100 17.94 9.43 8.96
N ALA A 101 18.57 10.62 9.07
CA ALA A 101 17.89 11.90 8.84
C ALA A 101 17.37 12.04 7.40
N ALA A 102 18.15 11.64 6.39
CA ALA A 102 17.71 11.63 4.99
C ALA A 102 16.54 10.66 4.75
N THR A 103 16.59 9.47 5.34
CA THR A 103 15.54 8.44 5.23
C THR A 103 14.27 8.87 5.95
N GLU A 104 14.35 9.54 7.10
CA GLU A 104 13.21 10.15 7.79
C GLU A 104 12.55 11.28 6.98
N ALA A 105 13.32 12.02 6.18
CA ALA A 105 12.77 13.03 5.28
C ALA A 105 12.00 12.40 4.11
N GLU A 106 12.56 11.36 3.46
CA GLU A 106 11.87 10.64 2.38
C GLU A 106 10.63 9.90 2.87
N LEU A 107 10.71 9.23 4.03
CA LEU A 107 9.55 8.62 4.67
C LEU A 107 8.44 9.67 4.93
N ARG A 108 8.77 10.85 5.43
CA ARG A 108 7.77 11.91 5.65
C ARG A 108 7.10 12.37 4.35
N ARG A 109 7.84 12.39 3.23
CA ARG A 109 7.29 12.68 1.90
C ARG A 109 6.37 11.57 1.40
N LEU A 110 6.79 10.30 1.53
CA LEU A 110 5.99 9.13 1.14
C LEU A 110 4.72 8.99 1.97
N LEU A 111 4.76 9.35 3.26
CA LEU A 111 3.65 9.19 4.21
C LEU A 111 2.77 10.43 4.34
N ALA A 112 3.08 11.55 3.67
CA ALA A 112 2.32 12.80 3.79
C ALA A 112 0.79 12.68 3.58
N PRO A 113 0.26 11.80 2.70
CA PRO A 113 -1.17 11.52 2.60
C PRO A 113 -1.82 10.83 3.82
N ASP A 114 -1.04 10.26 4.74
CA ASP A 114 -1.50 9.42 5.86
C ASP A 114 -1.04 10.01 7.21
N PRO A 115 -1.79 10.95 7.83
CA PRO A 115 -1.36 11.68 9.03
C PRO A 115 -1.01 10.80 10.24
N GLU A 116 -1.65 9.64 10.37
CA GLU A 116 -1.35 8.66 11.42
C GLU A 116 0.05 8.04 11.24
N LEU A 117 0.44 7.71 10.00
CA LEU A 117 1.76 7.17 9.69
C LEU A 117 2.86 8.25 9.82
N VAL A 118 2.55 9.51 9.52
CA VAL A 118 3.43 10.65 9.87
C VAL A 118 3.61 10.76 11.38
N THR A 119 2.54 10.61 12.16
CA THR A 119 2.59 10.63 13.63
C THR A 119 3.41 9.47 14.21
N ARG A 120 3.40 8.29 13.57
CA ARG A 120 4.30 7.17 13.88
C ARG A 120 5.76 7.52 13.60
N LEU A 121 6.04 8.06 12.41
CA LEU A 121 7.38 8.50 12.04
C LEU A 121 7.94 9.52 13.05
N ASP A 122 7.13 10.47 13.50
CA ASP A 122 7.51 11.42 14.54
C ASP A 122 7.89 10.75 15.88
N ARG A 123 7.25 9.62 16.25
CA ARG A 123 7.62 8.84 17.45
C ARG A 123 8.99 8.18 17.26
N ILE A 124 9.24 7.58 16.10
CA ILE A 124 10.53 6.99 15.74
C ILE A 124 11.64 8.06 15.79
N SER A 125 11.43 9.19 15.09
CA SER A 125 12.34 10.34 15.09
C SER A 125 12.64 10.86 16.51
N ARG A 126 11.64 10.88 17.41
CA ARG A 126 11.83 11.26 18.82
C ARG A 126 12.62 10.21 19.61
N ALA A 127 12.34 8.92 19.40
CA ALA A 127 13.02 7.81 20.06
C ALA A 127 14.51 7.76 19.66
N GLY A 128 14.81 7.90 18.36
CA GLY A 128 16.19 7.98 17.85
C GLY A 128 16.98 9.13 18.47
N ARG A 129 16.43 10.35 18.45
CA ARG A 129 17.03 11.51 19.12
C ARG A 129 17.15 11.36 20.65
N GLN A 130 16.25 10.60 21.28
CA GLN A 130 16.31 10.33 22.72
C GLN A 130 17.44 9.35 23.05
N TRP A 131 17.57 8.25 22.29
CA TRP A 131 18.67 7.30 22.41
C TRP A 131 20.03 7.98 22.17
N GLN A 132 20.16 8.75 21.09
CA GLN A 132 21.39 9.51 20.77
C GLN A 132 21.85 10.36 21.97
N ARG A 133 20.98 11.23 22.50
CA ARG A 133 21.34 12.17 23.58
C ARG A 133 21.49 11.54 24.96
N LEU A 134 20.76 10.47 25.26
CA LEU A 134 20.67 9.92 26.63
C LEU A 134 21.47 8.63 26.85
N ALA A 135 22.12 8.11 25.81
CA ALA A 135 22.99 6.94 25.85
C ALA A 135 24.24 7.15 24.98
N ALA A 136 24.08 7.19 23.65
CA ALA A 136 25.22 7.16 22.72
C ALA A 136 26.19 8.35 22.89
N GLU A 137 25.69 9.59 22.92
CA GLU A 137 26.51 10.80 23.07
C GLU A 137 27.25 10.83 24.44
N PRO A 138 26.60 10.56 25.59
CA PRO A 138 27.28 10.38 26.89
C PRO A 138 28.33 9.26 26.93
N GLU A 139 28.07 8.12 26.29
CA GLU A 139 28.97 6.97 26.25
C GLU A 139 30.22 7.26 25.41
N ILE A 140 30.04 7.83 24.21
CA ILE A 140 31.14 8.32 23.35
C ILE A 140 31.94 9.42 24.08
N ALA A 141 31.28 10.38 24.72
CA ALA A 141 31.97 11.44 25.46
C ALA A 141 32.79 10.92 26.64
N ALA A 142 32.32 9.87 27.33
CA ALA A 142 33.09 9.24 28.41
C ALA A 142 34.34 8.50 27.88
N ALA A 143 34.23 7.79 26.76
CA ALA A 143 35.36 7.14 26.11
C ALA A 143 36.40 8.18 25.62
N ARG A 144 35.95 9.22 24.91
CA ARG A 144 36.82 10.31 24.41
C ARG A 144 37.53 11.10 25.51
N GLN A 145 36.97 11.15 26.72
CA GLN A 145 37.60 11.74 27.91
C GLN A 145 38.68 10.85 28.56
N GLY A 146 39.00 9.69 27.98
CA GLY A 146 39.92 8.73 28.59
C GLY A 146 39.36 8.07 29.87
N ARG A 147 38.03 7.91 29.96
CA ARG A 147 37.33 7.36 31.13
C ARG A 147 36.64 6.03 30.79
N PRO A 148 37.37 4.97 30.38
CA PRO A 148 36.79 3.71 29.89
C PRO A 148 35.84 3.08 30.91
N ARG A 149 36.23 2.96 32.19
CA ARG A 149 35.34 2.47 33.27
C ARG A 149 34.02 3.23 33.40
N ARG A 150 33.98 4.52 33.06
CA ARG A 150 32.74 5.32 33.06
C ARG A 150 31.90 5.01 31.83
N ALA A 151 32.52 4.85 30.66
CA ALA A 151 31.82 4.46 29.43
C ALA A 151 31.24 3.04 29.56
N GLU A 152 32.02 2.09 30.07
CA GLU A 152 31.59 0.72 30.42
C GLU A 152 30.40 0.75 31.40
N ALA A 153 30.47 1.53 32.48
CA ALA A 153 29.39 1.63 33.46
C ALA A 153 28.10 2.26 32.86
N LEU A 154 28.23 3.18 31.90
CA LEU A 154 27.08 3.74 31.17
C LEU A 154 26.43 2.68 30.25
N VAL A 155 27.23 1.94 29.48
CA VAL A 155 26.73 0.82 28.65
C VAL A 155 26.08 -0.27 29.52
N ALA A 156 26.72 -0.64 30.62
CA ALA A 156 26.23 -1.65 31.58
C ALA A 156 24.97 -1.21 32.35
N SER A 157 24.60 0.08 32.32
CA SER A 157 23.36 0.57 32.93
C SER A 157 22.08 0.14 32.20
N ASP A 158 22.21 -0.56 31.07
CA ASP A 158 21.12 -1.07 30.21
C ASP A 158 20.25 0.01 29.54
N ARG A 159 20.42 1.28 29.94
CA ARG A 159 19.69 2.45 29.44
C ARG A 159 19.78 2.61 27.92
N GLY A 160 20.96 2.40 27.34
CA GLY A 160 21.17 2.43 25.89
C GLY A 160 20.32 1.40 25.16
N ARG A 161 20.37 0.14 25.61
CA ARG A 161 19.56 -0.96 25.05
C ARG A 161 18.07 -0.67 25.18
N GLN A 162 17.59 -0.26 26.36
CA GLN A 162 16.16 0.03 26.58
C GLN A 162 15.64 1.18 25.73
N LEU A 163 16.45 2.21 25.47
CA LEU A 163 16.10 3.29 24.55
C LEU A 163 16.13 2.83 23.08
N PHE A 164 17.07 1.96 22.71
CA PHE A 164 17.16 1.40 21.37
C PHE A 164 16.02 0.42 21.04
N GLU A 165 15.58 -0.39 22.01
CA GLU A 165 14.42 -1.28 21.82
C GLU A 165 13.15 -0.51 21.49
N ARG A 166 12.97 0.72 21.99
CA ARG A 166 11.84 1.58 21.58
C ARG A 166 11.89 1.93 20.09
N ILE A 167 13.09 2.15 19.53
CA ILE A 167 13.29 2.39 18.10
C ILE A 167 12.92 1.12 17.31
N ARG A 168 13.40 -0.06 17.76
CA ARG A 168 13.07 -1.36 17.15
C ARG A 168 11.55 -1.62 17.16
N THR A 169 10.87 -1.38 18.28
CA THR A 169 9.42 -1.58 18.43
C THR A 169 8.61 -0.62 17.56
N GLU A 170 8.85 0.70 17.61
CA GLU A 170 8.08 1.66 16.80
C GLU A 170 8.30 1.44 15.29
N LEU A 171 9.51 1.05 14.85
CA LEU A 171 9.77 0.65 13.45
C LEU A 171 9.15 -0.69 13.07
N ALA A 172 8.95 -1.62 14.00
CA ALA A 172 8.17 -2.83 13.75
C ALA A 172 6.67 -2.51 13.60
N SER A 173 6.11 -1.67 14.48
CA SER A 173 4.72 -1.20 14.39
C SER A 173 4.45 -0.46 13.08
N LEU A 174 5.31 0.51 12.69
CA LEU A 174 5.17 1.22 11.42
C LEU A 174 5.18 0.27 10.22
N ARG A 175 6.08 -0.73 10.19
CA ARG A 175 6.12 -1.72 9.11
C ARG A 175 4.87 -2.61 9.05
N SER A 176 4.27 -2.93 10.19
CA SER A 176 3.02 -3.69 10.26
C SER A 176 1.83 -2.85 9.77
N GLU A 177 1.75 -1.57 10.14
CA GLU A 177 0.69 -0.66 9.67
C GLU A 177 0.79 -0.41 8.16
N LEU A 178 2.02 -0.22 7.64
CA LEU A 178 2.28 -0.12 6.21
C LEU A 178 1.94 -1.40 5.44
N GLN A 179 2.15 -2.58 6.04
CA GLN A 179 1.74 -3.84 5.44
C GLN A 179 0.23 -3.93 5.30
N VAL A 180 -0.53 -3.64 6.37
CA VAL A 180 -2.00 -3.67 6.34
C VAL A 180 -2.55 -2.65 5.34
N ALA A 181 -1.99 -1.43 5.29
CA ALA A 181 -2.37 -0.41 4.31
C ALA A 181 -2.15 -0.90 2.86
N GLN A 182 -1.00 -1.51 2.58
CA GLN A 182 -0.70 -2.10 1.28
C GLN A 182 -1.64 -3.26 0.91
N GLU A 183 -1.92 -4.16 1.85
CA GLU A 183 -2.83 -5.30 1.66
C GLU A 183 -4.26 -4.83 1.32
N ASN A 184 -4.76 -3.78 1.99
CA ASN A 184 -6.06 -3.17 1.69
C ASN A 184 -6.12 -2.58 0.26
N VAL A 185 -5.05 -1.91 -0.19
CA VAL A 185 -4.95 -1.40 -1.57
C VAL A 185 -4.90 -2.54 -2.58
N ASN A 186 -4.13 -3.60 -2.30
CA ASN A 186 -4.01 -4.77 -3.18
C ASN A 186 -5.35 -5.53 -3.29
N ALA A 187 -6.07 -5.73 -2.19
CA ALA A 187 -7.42 -6.32 -2.21
C ALA A 187 -8.40 -5.48 -3.05
N THR A 188 -8.28 -4.15 -3.00
CA THR A 188 -9.07 -3.23 -3.84
C THR A 188 -8.71 -3.36 -5.33
N LEU A 189 -7.42 -3.54 -5.66
CA LEU A 189 -6.96 -3.80 -7.03
C LEU A 189 -7.49 -5.13 -7.57
N ASP A 190 -7.48 -6.19 -6.77
CA ASP A 190 -7.96 -7.51 -7.19
C ASP A 190 -9.49 -7.56 -7.36
N ALA A 191 -10.24 -6.91 -6.48
CA ALA A 191 -11.67 -6.67 -6.69
C ALA A 191 -11.95 -5.88 -7.99
N ALA A 192 -11.10 -4.89 -8.32
CA ALA A 192 -11.20 -4.12 -9.56
C ALA A 192 -10.75 -4.90 -10.81
N ARG A 193 -9.95 -5.98 -10.67
CA ARG A 193 -9.62 -6.92 -11.75
C ARG A 193 -10.78 -7.88 -12.01
N GLY A 194 -11.35 -8.51 -10.98
CA GLY A 194 -12.47 -9.45 -11.13
C GLY A 194 -13.69 -8.85 -11.83
N ARG A 195 -13.97 -7.56 -11.60
CA ARG A 195 -15.02 -6.82 -12.32
C ARG A 195 -14.80 -6.79 -13.85
N LEU A 196 -13.56 -6.64 -14.33
CA LEU A 196 -13.29 -6.70 -15.79
C LEU A 196 -13.54 -8.09 -16.35
N THR A 197 -13.10 -9.13 -15.64
CA THR A 197 -13.26 -10.51 -16.09
C THR A 197 -14.75 -10.86 -16.27
N ASN A 198 -15.60 -10.39 -15.35
CA ASN A 198 -17.06 -10.53 -15.45
C ASN A 198 -17.65 -9.72 -16.63
N VAL A 199 -17.14 -8.53 -16.91
CA VAL A 199 -17.50 -7.72 -18.09
C VAL A 199 -17.13 -8.43 -19.40
N LEU A 200 -15.96 -9.08 -19.46
CA LEU A 200 -15.53 -9.86 -20.62
C LEU A 200 -16.41 -11.11 -20.82
N TYR A 201 -16.64 -11.90 -19.77
CA TYR A 201 -17.51 -13.08 -19.85
C TYR A 201 -18.95 -12.74 -20.22
N SER A 202 -19.55 -11.70 -19.65
CA SER A 202 -20.91 -11.28 -20.00
C SER A 202 -21.02 -10.81 -21.45
N THR A 203 -20.02 -10.09 -21.97
CA THR A 203 -19.95 -9.71 -23.40
C THR A 203 -19.84 -10.94 -24.31
N PHE A 204 -18.97 -11.90 -23.97
CA PHE A 204 -18.78 -13.13 -24.72
C PHE A 204 -20.05 -14.00 -24.75
N ILE A 205 -20.69 -14.20 -23.60
CA ILE A 205 -21.95 -14.96 -23.48
C ILE A 205 -23.07 -14.29 -24.29
N ALA A 206 -23.21 -12.96 -24.21
CA ALA A 206 -24.22 -12.23 -24.98
C ALA A 206 -23.99 -12.35 -26.50
N GLY A 207 -22.73 -12.28 -26.95
CA GLY A 207 -22.37 -12.49 -28.36
C GLY A 207 -22.64 -13.92 -28.84
N ALA A 208 -22.30 -14.93 -28.04
CA ALA A 208 -22.57 -16.33 -28.34
C ALA A 208 -24.08 -16.63 -28.41
N LEU A 209 -24.88 -16.04 -27.51
CA LEU A 209 -26.35 -16.14 -27.54
C LEU A 209 -26.94 -15.46 -28.78
N LEU A 210 -26.44 -14.27 -29.15
CA LEU A 210 -26.85 -13.57 -30.37
C LEU A 210 -26.61 -14.44 -31.61
N LEU A 211 -25.40 -15.01 -31.74
CA LEU A 211 -25.03 -15.91 -32.84
C LEU A 211 -25.90 -17.17 -32.88
N ALA A 212 -26.13 -17.82 -31.73
CA ALA A 212 -26.95 -19.02 -31.61
C ALA A 212 -28.44 -18.78 -31.93
N VAL A 213 -28.95 -17.56 -31.69
CA VAL A 213 -30.28 -17.16 -32.14
C VAL A 213 -30.28 -16.94 -33.65
N THR A 214 -29.29 -16.24 -34.22
CA THR A 214 -29.24 -15.98 -35.68
C THR A 214 -29.00 -17.24 -36.52
N ALA A 215 -28.26 -18.23 -36.01
CA ALA A 215 -27.93 -19.47 -36.73
C ALA A 215 -29.05 -20.53 -36.70
N ARG A 216 -30.17 -20.26 -36.02
CA ARG A 216 -31.36 -21.13 -35.96
C ARG A 216 -32.46 -20.75 -36.96
N PHE A 217 -32.18 -19.80 -37.87
CA PHE A 217 -33.07 -19.29 -38.90
C PHE A 217 -32.35 -19.24 -40.26
#